data_AF-A0AAU5BSM8-F1
#
_entry.id   AF-A0AAU5BSM8-F1
#
_cell.length_a   1.000
_cell.length_b   1.000
_cell.length_c   1.000
_cell.angle_alpha   90.00
_cell.angle_beta   90.00
_cell.angle_gamma   90.00
#
_symmetry.space_group_name_H-M   'P 1'
#
loop_
_entity.id
_entity.type
_entity.pdbx_description
1 polymer ?
#
loop_
_entity_poly.entity_id
_entity_poly.type
_entity_poly.pdbx_seq_one_letter_code
_entity_poly.pdbx_strand_id
1 'polypeptide(L)'
;MNTRTVTSTLAAALLLSLTACSSEAGPKPPASTTTTPAPSTTTDTEAAAQACSDAVYAAVQAAGTGSDDFPKPAECASISDSDYLDTVFAVLQQSNKEGRDALKEAAEDAASAATPSP
;
A
#
# COMPACT_ATOMS: atom_id res chain seq x y z
N MET A 1 -6.72 -34.54 39.70
CA MET A 1 -5.34 -33.99 39.68
C MET A 1 -4.83 -34.13 38.26
N ASN A 2 -4.41 -33.04 37.63
CA ASN A 2 -3.32 -32.97 36.65
C ASN A 2 -3.13 -31.50 36.21
N THR A 3 -2.02 -30.94 36.72
CA THR A 3 -1.08 -29.99 36.10
C THR A 3 -1.58 -28.87 35.15
N ARG A 4 -1.35 -27.63 35.61
CA ARG A 4 -1.33 -26.40 34.81
C ARG A 4 -0.13 -26.39 33.86
N THR A 5 -0.27 -25.88 32.64
CA THR A 5 0.88 -25.36 31.88
C THR A 5 0.45 -24.17 31.03
N VAL A 6 1.12 -23.05 31.29
CA VAL A 6 0.97 -21.74 30.66
C VAL A 6 1.72 -21.77 29.32
N THR A 7 1.06 -21.40 28.21
CA THR A 7 1.73 -21.14 26.93
C THR A 7 1.63 -19.65 26.62
N SER A 8 2.66 -18.91 27.02
CA SER A 8 2.90 -17.54 26.54
C SER A 8 4.30 -17.51 25.95
N THR A 9 4.37 -17.64 24.63
CA THR A 9 5.56 -17.36 23.82
C THR A 9 5.07 -16.93 22.45
N LEU A 10 5.25 -15.66 22.11
CA LEU A 10 6.06 -15.25 20.96
C LEU A 10 6.23 -13.73 21.02
N ALA A 11 7.41 -13.32 21.47
CA ALA A 11 7.94 -11.99 21.21
C ALA A 11 8.61 -12.01 19.84
N ALA A 12 8.30 -11.03 18.99
CA ALA A 12 9.19 -10.63 17.90
C ALA A 12 9.03 -9.12 17.70
N ALA A 13 10.02 -8.39 18.23
CA ALA A 13 10.17 -6.96 18.05
C ALA A 13 10.42 -6.66 16.57
N LEU A 14 9.55 -5.86 15.96
CA LEU A 14 9.76 -5.28 14.64
C LEU A 14 10.60 -4.00 14.78
N LEU A 15 11.92 -4.17 14.81
CA LEU A 15 12.85 -3.08 14.51
C LEU A 15 13.02 -3.03 12.99
N LEU A 16 12.19 -2.26 12.30
CA LEU A 16 12.49 -1.80 10.95
C LEU A 16 13.51 -0.66 11.05
N SER A 17 14.78 -1.02 11.17
CA SER A 17 15.87 -0.10 10.84
C SER A 17 15.82 0.15 9.34
N LEU A 18 15.23 1.29 8.94
CA LEU A 18 15.45 1.91 7.63
C LEU A 18 16.93 2.31 7.56
N THR A 19 17.79 1.35 7.23
CA THR A 19 19.18 1.63 6.90
C THR A 19 19.17 2.38 5.57
N ALA A 20 19.41 3.67 5.67
CA ALA A 20 19.70 4.59 4.60
C ALA A 20 20.57 3.93 3.52
N CYS A 21 20.02 3.75 2.32
CA CYS A 21 20.83 3.70 1.11
C CYS A 21 21.07 5.15 0.65
N SER A 22 21.83 5.89 1.46
CA SER A 22 22.51 7.11 1.00
C SER A 22 23.96 6.72 0.82
N SER A 23 24.34 6.37 -0.42
CA SER A 23 25.73 6.20 -0.80
C SER A 23 26.41 7.56 -0.77
N GLU A 24 26.89 7.94 0.41
CA GLU A 24 27.77 9.09 0.61
C GLU A 24 29.20 8.69 0.19
N ALA A 25 29.72 9.32 -0.85
CA ALA A 25 31.13 9.32 -1.20
C ALA A 25 31.60 10.78 -1.36
N GLY A 26 32.30 11.32 -0.35
CA GLY A 26 33.16 12.50 -0.52
C GLY A 26 34.59 12.10 -0.96
N PRO A 27 35.53 13.02 -1.28
CA PRO A 27 35.51 14.48 -1.01
C PRO A 27 36.09 15.45 -2.10
N LYS A 28 35.76 16.77 -1.94
CA LYS A 28 36.56 18.03 -2.18
C LYS A 28 35.98 19.05 -3.21
N PRO A 29 35.93 20.38 -2.90
CA PRO A 29 35.18 21.42 -3.66
C PRO A 29 36.08 22.14 -4.69
N PRO A 30 35.53 22.79 -5.74
CA PRO A 30 35.08 24.19 -5.62
C PRO A 30 33.94 24.63 -6.55
N ALA A 31 33.58 25.91 -6.37
CA ALA A 31 32.78 26.81 -7.21
C ALA A 31 31.28 26.91 -6.89
N SER A 32 30.98 27.94 -6.08
CA SER A 32 29.68 28.61 -6.05
C SER A 32 29.14 28.77 -7.48
N THR A 33 28.08 28.04 -7.77
CA THR A 33 27.13 28.42 -8.80
C THR A 33 25.83 28.72 -8.09
N THR A 34 25.37 29.96 -8.26
CA THR A 34 24.07 30.42 -7.78
C THR A 34 23.01 29.58 -8.49
N THR A 35 22.55 28.52 -7.83
CA THR A 35 21.44 27.70 -8.31
C THR A 35 20.15 28.45 -8.02
N THR A 36 19.57 29.03 -9.06
CA THR A 36 18.14 29.37 -9.10
C THR A 36 17.34 28.18 -8.57
N PRO A 37 16.41 28.35 -7.61
CA PRO A 37 15.58 27.23 -7.17
C PRO A 37 14.75 26.75 -8.35
N ALA A 38 14.99 25.51 -8.78
CA ALA A 38 14.12 24.83 -9.72
C ALA A 38 12.70 24.76 -9.11
N PRO A 39 11.64 24.99 -9.90
CA PRO A 39 10.29 24.87 -9.38
C PRO A 39 10.04 23.43 -8.90
N SER A 40 9.37 23.30 -7.77
CA SER A 40 9.03 22.05 -7.09
C SER A 40 8.23 21.10 -7.99
N THR A 41 8.90 20.19 -8.70
CA THR A 41 8.28 19.17 -9.57
C THR A 41 7.84 17.91 -8.83
N THR A 42 8.25 17.75 -7.57
CA THR A 42 7.98 16.55 -6.77
C THR A 42 6.52 16.43 -6.33
N THR A 43 5.87 17.54 -5.96
CA THR A 43 4.47 17.53 -5.49
C THR A 43 3.48 17.17 -6.60
N ASP A 44 3.71 17.65 -7.83
CA ASP A 44 2.88 17.31 -8.99
C ASP A 44 3.02 15.83 -9.39
N THR A 45 4.20 15.24 -9.16
CA THR A 45 4.46 13.83 -9.47
C THR A 45 3.72 12.91 -8.50
N GLU A 46 3.71 13.22 -7.21
CA GLU A 46 3.01 12.44 -6.18
C GLU A 46 1.49 12.52 -6.34
N ALA A 47 0.96 13.71 -6.63
CA ALA A 47 -0.46 13.89 -6.92
C ALA A 47 -0.92 13.11 -8.17
N ALA A 48 -0.10 13.06 -9.22
CA ALA A 48 -0.38 12.28 -10.42
C ALA A 48 -0.34 10.76 -10.15
N ALA A 49 0.61 10.29 -9.35
CA ALA A 49 0.70 8.88 -8.97
C ALA A 49 -0.52 8.43 -8.13
N GLN A 50 -0.99 9.29 -7.22
CA GLN A 50 -2.19 9.02 -6.45
C GLN A 50 -3.43 8.98 -7.35
N ALA A 51 -3.59 9.95 -8.26
CA ALA A 51 -4.72 9.98 -9.19
C ALA A 51 -4.78 8.73 -10.09
N CYS A 52 -3.63 8.25 -10.56
CA CYS A 52 -3.56 6.98 -11.29
C CYS A 52 -4.01 5.79 -10.43
N SER A 53 -3.51 5.71 -9.19
CA SER A 53 -3.87 4.63 -8.26
C SER A 53 -5.37 4.62 -7.94
N ASP A 54 -5.96 5.79 -7.70
CA ASP A 54 -7.38 5.96 -7.42
C ASP A 54 -8.25 5.57 -8.63
N ALA A 55 -7.84 5.96 -9.85
CA ALA A 55 -8.53 5.58 -11.08
C ALA A 55 -8.49 4.06 -11.31
N VAL A 56 -7.35 3.42 -11.02
CA VAL A 56 -7.22 1.96 -11.08
C VAL A 56 -8.09 1.28 -10.02
N TYR A 57 -8.13 1.79 -8.80
CA TYR A 57 -9.02 1.29 -7.75
C TYR A 57 -10.48 1.37 -8.17
N ALA A 58 -10.93 2.50 -8.71
CA ALA A 58 -12.29 2.65 -9.23
C ALA A 58 -12.60 1.65 -10.35
N ALA A 59 -11.66 1.43 -11.28
CA ALA A 59 -11.82 0.45 -12.35
C ALA A 59 -11.94 -0.98 -11.81
N VAL A 60 -11.11 -1.35 -10.83
CA VAL A 60 -11.14 -2.67 -10.18
C VAL A 60 -12.46 -2.92 -9.47
N GLN A 61 -12.97 -1.92 -8.74
CA GLN A 61 -14.25 -2.03 -8.05
C GLN A 61 -15.42 -2.12 -9.04
N ALA A 62 -15.35 -1.44 -10.20
CA ALA A 62 -16.40 -1.46 -11.22
C ALA A 62 -16.42 -2.76 -12.05
N ALA A 63 -15.26 -3.37 -12.28
CA ALA A 63 -15.13 -4.55 -13.13
C ALA A 63 -15.71 -5.83 -12.50
N GLY A 64 -15.82 -5.87 -11.17
CA GLY A 64 -16.31 -7.05 -10.45
C GLY A 64 -15.34 -8.24 -10.52
N THR A 65 -15.77 -9.41 -10.04
CA THR A 65 -14.93 -10.61 -10.03
C THR A 65 -14.83 -11.22 -11.43
N GLY A 66 -13.63 -11.20 -12.02
CA GLY A 66 -13.31 -11.98 -13.23
C GLY A 66 -13.10 -11.17 -14.51
N SER A 67 -12.90 -9.85 -14.41
CA SER A 67 -12.46 -9.07 -15.57
C SER A 67 -10.96 -9.29 -15.79
N ASP A 68 -10.60 -9.77 -16.98
CA ASP A 68 -9.21 -9.94 -17.42
C ASP A 68 -8.65 -8.67 -18.08
N ASP A 69 -9.49 -7.65 -18.27
CA ASP A 69 -9.15 -6.42 -18.97
C ASP A 69 -9.24 -5.22 -18.03
N PHE A 70 -8.08 -4.61 -17.77
CA PHE A 70 -7.93 -3.36 -17.03
C PHE A 70 -7.30 -2.34 -17.98
N PRO A 71 -8.12 -1.60 -18.75
CA PRO A 71 -7.58 -0.59 -19.65
C PRO A 71 -6.91 0.50 -18.83
N LYS A 72 -5.75 0.95 -19.30
CA LYS A 72 -4.95 1.99 -18.66
C LYS A 72 -5.73 3.32 -18.60
N PRO A 73 -6.06 3.84 -17.40
CA PRO A 73 -6.73 5.12 -17.26
C PRO A 73 -5.87 6.27 -17.80
N ALA A 74 -6.51 7.38 -18.21
CA ALA A 74 -5.81 8.55 -18.74
C ALA A 74 -4.86 9.17 -17.70
N GLU A 75 -5.22 9.07 -16.43
CA GLU A 75 -4.47 9.51 -15.26
C GLU A 75 -3.14 8.75 -15.13
N CYS A 76 -3.07 7.53 -15.65
CA CYS A 76 -1.86 6.70 -15.67
C CYS A 76 -1.04 6.88 -16.97
N ALA A 77 -1.40 7.78 -17.87
CA ALA A 77 -0.72 7.89 -19.18
C ALA A 77 0.77 8.22 -19.08
N SER A 78 1.20 8.86 -17.98
CA SER A 78 2.58 9.26 -17.73
C SER A 78 3.46 8.18 -17.11
N ILE A 79 2.89 7.08 -16.60
CA ILE A 79 3.66 5.98 -16.02
C ILE A 79 3.95 4.89 -17.06
N SER A 80 5.02 4.13 -16.86
CA SER A 80 5.34 3.01 -17.74
C SER A 80 4.30 1.90 -17.63
N ASP A 81 4.23 1.00 -18.61
CA ASP A 81 3.28 -0.12 -18.56
C ASP A 81 3.64 -1.12 -17.44
N SER A 82 4.92 -1.27 -17.10
CA SER A 82 5.33 -2.06 -15.94
C SER A 82 4.85 -1.43 -14.63
N ASP A 83 5.03 -0.12 -14.46
CA ASP A 83 4.58 0.59 -13.25
C ASP A 83 3.05 0.56 -13.15
N TYR A 84 2.36 0.59 -14.30
CA TYR A 84 0.91 0.45 -14.36
C TYR A 84 0.47 -0.93 -13.87
N LEU A 85 1.10 -2.01 -14.34
CA LEU A 85 0.79 -3.36 -13.86
C LEU A 85 1.06 -3.51 -12.36
N ASP A 86 2.17 -2.96 -11.86
CA ASP A 86 2.48 -2.96 -10.43
C ASP A 86 1.40 -2.20 -9.63
N THR A 87 0.91 -1.07 -10.15
CA THR A 87 -0.19 -0.31 -9.56
C THR A 87 -1.48 -1.14 -9.52
N VAL A 88 -1.82 -1.83 -10.62
CA VAL A 88 -2.97 -2.76 -10.69
C VAL A 88 -2.83 -3.86 -9.63
N PHE A 89 -1.66 -4.51 -9.53
CA PHE A 89 -1.45 -5.55 -8.53
C PHE A 89 -1.56 -5.03 -7.09
N ALA A 90 -1.01 -3.85 -6.80
CA ALA A 90 -1.09 -3.24 -5.48
C ALA A 90 -2.55 -2.94 -5.09
N VAL A 91 -3.32 -2.36 -6.02
CA VAL A 91 -4.75 -2.08 -5.84
C VAL A 91 -5.55 -3.37 -5.64
N LEU A 92 -5.29 -4.42 -6.42
CA LEU A 92 -5.96 -5.72 -6.25
C LEU A 92 -5.66 -6.32 -4.87
N GLN A 93 -4.40 -6.28 -4.41
CA GLN A 93 -4.04 -6.76 -3.09
C GLN A 93 -4.75 -5.98 -1.98
N GLN A 94 -4.83 -4.66 -2.13
CA GLN A 94 -5.55 -3.80 -1.20
C GLN A 94 -7.05 -4.13 -1.17
N SER A 95 -7.73 -4.20 -2.33
CA SER A 95 -9.16 -4.54 -2.40
C SER A 95 -9.45 -5.92 -1.79
N ASN A 96 -8.60 -6.92 -2.04
CA ASN A 96 -8.72 -8.24 -1.41
C ASN A 96 -8.55 -8.21 0.12
N LYS A 97 -7.63 -7.38 0.61
CA LYS A 97 -7.42 -7.18 2.04
C LYS A 97 -8.66 -6.53 2.67
N GLU A 98 -9.17 -5.45 2.08
CA GLU A 98 -10.38 -4.76 2.54
C GLU A 98 -11.58 -5.71 2.57
N GLY A 99 -11.77 -6.53 1.52
CA GLY A 99 -12.85 -7.52 1.48
C GLY A 99 -12.74 -8.59 2.56
N ARG A 100 -11.52 -9.07 2.85
CA ARG A 100 -11.28 -10.02 3.95
C ARG A 100 -11.53 -9.40 5.32
N ASP A 101 -11.07 -8.18 5.52
CA ASP A 101 -11.21 -7.48 6.80
C ASP A 101 -12.71 -7.19 7.07
N ALA A 102 -13.46 -6.76 6.06
CA ALA A 102 -14.92 -6.58 6.14
C ALA A 102 -15.67 -7.91 6.41
N LEU A 103 -15.27 -9.01 5.76
CA LEU A 103 -15.86 -10.33 6.02
C LEU A 103 -15.63 -10.78 7.47
N LYS A 104 -14.42 -10.54 7.99
CA LYS A 104 -14.08 -10.86 9.38
C LYS A 104 -14.95 -10.06 10.36
N GLU A 105 -15.08 -8.76 10.14
CA GLU A 105 -15.93 -7.89 10.96
C GLU A 105 -17.39 -8.37 10.96
N ALA A 106 -17.95 -8.67 9.79
CA ALA A 106 -19.31 -9.19 9.68
C ALA A 106 -19.50 -10.53 10.40
N ALA A 107 -18.49 -11.40 10.38
CA ALA A 107 -18.53 -12.68 11.10
C ALA A 107 -18.47 -12.50 12.62
N GLU A 108 -17.68 -11.54 13.12
CA GLU A 108 -17.59 -11.21 14.54
C GLU A 108 -18.90 -10.58 15.06
N ASP A 109 -19.53 -9.71 14.28
CA ASP A 109 -20.83 -9.13 14.59
C ASP A 109 -21.93 -10.21 14.64
N ALA A 110 -21.98 -11.08 13.61
CA ALA A 110 -22.93 -12.19 13.58
C ALA A 110 -22.75 -13.17 14.75
N ALA A 111 -21.51 -13.49 15.12
CA ALA A 111 -21.21 -14.34 16.27
C ALA A 111 -21.67 -13.72 17.60
N SER A 112 -21.50 -12.39 17.74
CA SER A 112 -21.92 -11.64 18.92
C SER A 112 -23.45 -11.54 19.03
N ALA A 113 -24.15 -11.43 17.91
CA ALA A 113 -25.62 -11.47 17.87
C ALA A 113 -26.21 -12.86 18.17
N ALA A 114 -25.45 -13.93 17.91
CA ALA A 114 -25.90 -15.31 18.07
C ALA A 114 -25.78 -15.88 19.49
N THR A 115 -25.11 -15.19 20.43
CA THR A 115 -25.08 -15.63 21.84
C THR A 115 -26.35 -15.18 22.56
N PRO A 116 -27.29 -16.09 22.92
CA PRO A 116 -28.44 -15.73 23.73
C PRO A 116 -27.96 -15.31 25.13
N SER A 117 -28.48 -14.18 25.62
CA SER A 117 -28.32 -13.76 27.01
C SER A 117 -28.92 -14.84 27.93
N PRO A 118 -28.22 -15.25 29.01
CA PRO A 118 -28.79 -16.17 30.00
C PRO A 118 -30.01 -15.58 30.71
#